data_AF-A0A3E1QDX5-F1
#
_entry.id   AF-A0A3E1QDX5-F1
#
_cell.length_a   1.000
_cell.length_b   1.000
_cell.length_c   1.000
_cell.angle_alpha   90.00
_cell.angle_beta   90.00
_cell.angle_gamma   90.00
#
_symmetry.space_group_name_H-M   'P 1'
#
loop_
_entity.id
_entity.type
_entity.pdbx_description
1 polymer ?
#
loop_
_entity_poly.entity_id
_entity_poly.type
_entity_poly.pdbx_seq_one_letter_code
_entity_poly.pdbx_strand_id
1 'polypeptide(L)'
;MKEELFFDSDFPEYEQLPRSFTIDFETIENNDNTLTKITYENQQVGDFIDNNSRENDNYRFHDVFHYTFATVLGWSPCSRSMMKRKRKSKSDIDQFEDGARAAITEEAISLMVFNYAKKRNLLTKDNSVDSELLGFIKDFTSPFEVCKRTKENWEEAILLGYSLFRNLVKYNGGSVHFDMLNKTGTFRPN
;
A
#
# COMPACT_ATOMS: atom_id res chain seq x y z
N MET A 1 -18.08 18.80 11.32
CA MET A 1 -17.18 17.85 11.99
C MET A 1 -15.99 17.67 11.06
N LYS A 2 -14.77 17.95 11.50
CA LYS A 2 -13.58 17.54 10.74
C LYS A 2 -13.61 16.02 10.74
N GLU A 3 -13.78 15.39 9.58
CA GLU A 3 -13.58 13.95 9.45
C GLU A 3 -12.22 13.62 10.08
N GLU A 4 -12.19 12.64 10.98
CA GLU A 4 -10.94 12.09 11.49
C GLU A 4 -10.15 11.57 10.28
N LEU A 5 -9.22 12.40 9.78
CA LEU A 5 -8.44 12.09 8.58
C LEU A 5 -7.67 10.78 8.79
N PHE A 6 -7.27 10.49 10.03
CA PHE A 6 -6.43 9.36 10.42
C PHE A 6 -6.99 8.60 11.63
N PHE A 7 -7.00 7.27 11.53
CA PHE A 7 -7.49 6.35 12.57
C PHE A 7 -6.56 6.20 13.78
N ASP A 8 -5.40 6.86 13.77
CA ASP A 8 -4.38 6.77 14.82
C ASP A 8 -4.07 8.10 15.51
N SER A 9 -4.88 9.14 15.28
CA SER A 9 -4.62 10.49 15.82
C SER A 9 -4.50 10.53 17.35
N ASP A 10 -5.23 9.65 18.05
CA ASP A 10 -5.26 9.54 19.51
C ASP A 10 -4.23 8.56 20.10
N PHE A 11 -3.36 7.99 19.27
CA PHE A 11 -2.34 7.04 19.71
C PHE A 11 -1.01 7.76 19.96
N PRO A 12 -0.09 7.18 20.77
CA PRO A 12 1.25 7.72 20.93
C PRO A 12 1.94 7.89 19.57
N GLU A 13 2.77 8.93 19.42
CA GLU A 13 3.44 9.27 18.15
C GLU A 13 4.17 8.07 17.53
N TYR A 14 4.77 7.20 18.35
CA TYR A 14 5.48 6.03 17.87
C TYR A 14 4.58 4.93 17.27
N GLU A 15 3.26 4.97 17.50
CA GLU A 15 2.25 4.09 16.91
C GLU A 15 1.44 4.77 15.78
N GLN A 16 1.67 6.06 15.55
CA GLN A 16 1.08 6.75 14.41
C GLN A 16 1.88 6.43 13.14
N LEU A 17 1.18 6.28 12.02
CA LEU A 17 1.85 6.34 10.72
C LEU A 17 2.44 7.75 10.53
N PRO A 18 3.70 7.88 10.08
CA PRO A 18 4.29 9.18 9.80
C PRO A 18 3.45 9.90 8.75
N ARG A 19 3.10 11.17 8.99
CA ARG A 19 2.26 11.94 8.05
C ARG A 19 2.97 12.27 6.74
N SER A 20 4.29 12.14 6.72
CA SER A 20 5.15 12.31 5.56
C SER A 20 6.31 11.31 5.67
N PHE A 21 6.53 10.49 4.65
CA PHE A 21 7.58 9.46 4.65
C PHE A 21 8.06 9.15 3.23
N THR A 22 9.26 8.57 3.12
CA THR A 22 9.83 8.14 1.84
C THR A 22 10.17 6.66 1.91
N ILE A 23 9.79 5.92 0.87
CA ILE A 23 10.12 4.51 0.69
C ILE A 23 10.99 4.37 -0.55
N ASP A 24 12.12 3.70 -0.40
CA ASP A 24 13.03 3.40 -1.50
C ASP A 24 12.86 1.95 -1.94
N PHE A 25 12.81 1.76 -3.26
CA PHE A 25 12.73 0.45 -3.91
C PHE A 25 14.01 0.23 -4.71
N GLU A 26 14.83 -0.71 -4.25
CA GLU A 26 16.12 -1.07 -4.84
C GLU A 26 15.98 -2.43 -5.54
N THR A 27 16.32 -2.50 -6.83
CA THR A 27 16.41 -3.77 -7.55
C THR A 27 17.76 -4.42 -7.29
N ILE A 28 17.74 -5.66 -6.85
CA ILE A 28 18.92 -6.50 -6.63
C ILE A 28 18.88 -7.65 -7.62
N GLU A 29 19.90 -7.73 -8.46
CA GLU A 29 20.09 -8.86 -9.36
C GLU A 29 20.92 -9.94 -8.66
N ASN A 30 20.37 -11.14 -8.55
CA ASN A 30 21.04 -12.31 -7.99
C ASN A 30 20.96 -13.47 -8.97
N ASN A 31 21.92 -13.54 -9.90
CA ASN A 31 22.09 -14.55 -10.96
C ASN A 31 20.80 -14.95 -11.70
N ASP A 32 19.95 -15.76 -11.09
CA ASP A 32 18.70 -16.30 -11.64
C ASP A 32 17.43 -15.52 -11.21
N ASN A 33 17.54 -14.63 -10.21
CA ASN A 33 16.40 -13.94 -9.62
C ASN A 33 16.61 -12.42 -9.56
N THR A 34 15.56 -11.67 -9.89
CA THR A 34 15.48 -10.22 -9.65
C THR A 34 14.65 -9.98 -8.41
N LEU A 35 15.28 -9.42 -7.37
CA LEU A 35 14.64 -9.11 -6.10
C LEU A 35 14.43 -7.60 -5.97
N THR A 36 13.44 -7.21 -5.19
CA THR A 36 13.25 -5.85 -4.71
C THR A 36 13.55 -5.82 -3.22
N LYS A 37 14.43 -4.91 -2.82
CA LYS A 37 14.63 -4.53 -1.42
C LYS A 37 13.93 -3.20 -1.18
N ILE A 38 13.20 -3.12 -0.08
CA ILE A 38 12.48 -1.92 0.30
C ILE A 38 13.11 -1.34 1.56
N THR A 39 13.37 -0.04 1.56
CA THR A 39 13.89 0.66 2.74
C THR A 39 13.03 1.85 3.14
N TYR A 40 12.92 2.05 4.46
CA TYR A 40 12.35 3.22 5.11
C TYR A 40 13.36 3.71 6.15
N GLU A 41 13.69 5.01 6.15
CA GLU A 41 14.73 5.58 7.03
C GLU A 41 16.08 4.84 6.97
N ASN A 42 16.51 4.43 5.77
CA ASN A 42 17.71 3.63 5.52
C ASN A 42 17.72 2.23 6.19
N GLN A 43 16.58 1.77 6.71
CA GLN A 43 16.41 0.43 7.26
C GLN A 43 15.54 -0.40 6.32
N GLN A 44 15.93 -1.65 6.10
CA GLN A 44 15.07 -2.57 5.36
C GLN A 44 13.76 -2.79 6.12
N VAL A 45 12.66 -2.75 5.37
CA VAL A 45 11.31 -3.06 5.85
C VAL A 45 10.75 -4.20 5.01
N GLY A 46 10.10 -5.15 5.67
CA GLY A 46 9.66 -6.38 5.01
C GLY A 46 10.82 -7.28 4.54
N ASP A 47 10.46 -8.29 3.76
CA ASP A 47 11.40 -9.23 3.17
C ASP A 47 11.92 -8.74 1.80
N PHE A 48 12.89 -9.45 1.23
CA PHE A 48 13.19 -9.29 -0.19
C PHE A 48 12.05 -9.88 -1.01
N ILE A 49 11.58 -9.14 -2.01
CA ILE A 49 10.38 -9.49 -2.76
C ILE A 49 10.79 -9.88 -4.18
N ASP A 50 10.36 -11.06 -4.62
CA ASP A 50 10.40 -11.47 -6.03
C ASP A 50 9.00 -11.39 -6.65
N ASN A 51 8.84 -11.84 -7.90
CA ASN A 51 7.53 -11.86 -8.53
C ASN A 51 6.64 -13.02 -8.05
N ASN A 52 7.21 -14.05 -7.43
CA ASN A 52 6.58 -15.33 -7.09
C ASN A 52 5.68 -15.90 -8.22
N SER A 53 6.15 -15.74 -9.47
CA SER A 53 5.39 -16.01 -10.68
C SER A 53 6.29 -16.63 -11.74
N ARG A 54 5.71 -17.44 -12.63
CA ARG A 54 6.41 -18.01 -13.80
C ARG A 54 6.67 -16.95 -14.87
N GLU A 55 5.93 -15.86 -14.85
CA GLU A 55 6.07 -14.73 -15.75
C GLU A 55 6.71 -13.57 -14.98
N ASN A 56 7.56 -12.78 -15.65
CA ASN A 56 8.02 -11.51 -15.08
C ASN A 56 6.92 -10.45 -15.23
N ASP A 57 6.01 -10.40 -14.27
CA ASP A 57 4.89 -9.45 -14.21
C ASP A 57 5.16 -8.24 -13.32
N ASN A 58 6.37 -8.13 -12.76
CA ASN A 58 6.83 -7.07 -11.87
C ASN A 58 6.05 -6.97 -10.55
N TYR A 59 5.36 -8.04 -10.13
CA TYR A 59 4.68 -8.07 -8.82
C TYR A 59 5.63 -7.80 -7.65
N ARG A 60 6.95 -7.94 -7.83
CA ARG A 60 7.97 -7.55 -6.83
C ARG A 60 7.95 -6.07 -6.39
N PHE A 61 7.15 -5.19 -7.03
CA PHE A 61 6.94 -3.81 -6.60
C PHE A 61 5.57 -3.58 -5.92
N HIS A 62 4.79 -4.63 -5.64
CA HIS A 62 3.41 -4.51 -5.14
C HIS A 62 3.28 -3.80 -3.80
N ASP A 63 4.31 -3.81 -2.95
CA ASP A 63 4.30 -3.13 -1.65
C ASP A 63 4.02 -1.62 -1.74
N VAL A 64 4.24 -1.00 -2.91
CA VAL A 64 3.83 0.39 -3.16
C VAL A 64 2.32 0.60 -2.91
N PHE A 65 1.50 -0.44 -3.09
CA PHE A 65 0.06 -0.39 -2.83
C PHE A 65 -0.22 -0.22 -1.34
N HIS A 66 0.47 -0.94 -0.45
CA HIS A 66 0.29 -0.80 1.00
C HIS A 66 0.58 0.62 1.48
N TYR A 67 1.71 1.19 1.06
CA TYR A 67 2.05 2.57 1.41
C TYR A 67 1.08 3.59 0.80
N THR A 68 0.52 3.29 -0.37
CA THR A 68 -0.53 4.13 -0.96
C THR A 68 -1.83 4.05 -0.17
N PHE A 69 -2.25 2.86 0.27
CA PHE A 69 -3.43 2.67 1.12
C PHE A 69 -3.25 3.37 2.47
N ALA A 70 -2.08 3.25 3.10
CA ALA A 70 -1.71 4.02 4.28
C ALA A 70 -1.93 5.53 4.03
N THR A 71 -1.43 6.03 2.91
CA THR A 71 -1.42 7.46 2.56
C THR A 71 -2.81 8.02 2.28
N VAL A 72 -3.61 7.33 1.48
CA VAL A 72 -4.90 7.85 0.98
C VAL A 72 -6.05 7.49 1.93
N LEU A 73 -6.02 6.29 2.51
CA LEU A 73 -7.09 5.74 3.35
C LEU A 73 -6.81 5.93 4.84
N GLY A 74 -5.57 6.23 5.24
CA GLY A 74 -5.15 6.20 6.64
C GLY A 74 -5.12 4.79 7.23
N TRP A 75 -5.21 3.75 6.39
CA TRP A 75 -5.31 2.35 6.78
C TRP A 75 -4.39 1.50 5.91
N SER A 76 -3.50 0.76 6.57
CA SER A 76 -2.69 -0.31 6.00
C SER A 76 -2.06 -1.10 7.15
N PRO A 77 -2.67 -2.22 7.58
CA PRO A 77 -2.03 -3.15 8.52
C PRO A 77 -0.65 -3.62 8.03
N CYS A 78 -0.44 -3.79 6.71
CA CYS A 78 0.85 -4.16 6.15
C CYS A 78 1.90 -3.06 6.35
N SER A 79 1.63 -1.81 5.98
CA SER A 79 2.56 -0.69 6.23
C SER A 79 2.80 -0.47 7.71
N ARG A 80 1.79 -0.60 8.58
CA ARG A 80 1.98 -0.53 10.04
C ARG A 80 2.95 -1.60 10.54
N SER A 81 2.83 -2.83 10.05
CA SER A 81 3.75 -3.91 10.41
C SER A 81 5.17 -3.60 9.91
N MET A 82 5.32 -3.30 8.62
CA MET A 82 6.61 -3.02 7.98
C MET A 82 7.36 -1.84 8.61
N MET A 83 6.64 -0.75 8.92
CA MET A 83 7.21 0.46 9.53
C MET A 83 7.25 0.42 11.07
N LYS A 84 6.88 -0.71 11.69
CA LYS A 84 6.82 -0.90 13.15
C LYS A 84 5.90 0.12 13.86
N ARG A 85 4.76 0.47 13.24
CA ARG A 85 3.72 1.41 13.71
C ARG A 85 2.39 0.74 14.06
N LYS A 86 2.43 -0.52 14.51
CA LYS A 86 1.24 -1.18 15.07
C LYS A 86 0.80 -0.48 16.37
N ARG A 87 -0.50 -0.35 16.56
CA ARG A 87 -1.15 0.32 17.70
C ARG A 87 -1.25 -0.58 18.93
N LYS A 88 -0.08 -1.02 19.43
CA LYS A 88 0.05 -2.02 20.51
C LYS A 88 -0.43 -1.54 21.87
N SER A 89 -0.50 -0.22 22.09
CA SER A 89 -1.04 0.37 23.31
C SER A 89 -2.50 0.02 23.57
N LYS A 90 -3.27 -0.34 22.52
CA LYS A 90 -4.64 -0.87 22.64
C LYS A 90 -4.70 -2.28 22.03
N SER A 91 -4.72 -3.29 22.88
CA SER A 91 -4.68 -4.71 22.47
C SER A 91 -5.76 -5.10 21.47
N ASP A 92 -6.96 -4.53 21.60
CA ASP A 92 -8.09 -4.79 20.70
C ASP A 92 -7.79 -4.31 19.27
N ILE A 93 -7.21 -3.11 19.14
CA ILE A 93 -6.83 -2.53 17.85
C ILE A 93 -5.64 -3.27 17.24
N ASP A 94 -4.63 -3.61 18.04
CA ASP A 94 -3.49 -4.42 17.60
C ASP A 94 -3.91 -5.80 17.08
N GLN A 95 -4.94 -6.40 17.69
CA GLN A 95 -5.46 -7.71 17.34
C GLN A 95 -6.37 -7.69 16.10
N PHE A 96 -7.26 -6.70 15.99
CA PHE A 96 -8.32 -6.73 14.98
C PHE A 96 -8.06 -5.82 13.78
N GLU A 97 -7.51 -4.62 13.99
CA GLU A 97 -7.27 -3.64 12.92
C GLU A 97 -5.86 -3.73 12.35
N ASP A 98 -4.86 -4.00 13.20
CA ASP A 98 -3.47 -4.17 12.79
C ASP A 98 -3.06 -5.66 12.76
N GLY A 99 -3.99 -6.57 13.06
CA GLY A 99 -3.72 -7.99 13.21
C GLY A 99 -3.68 -8.77 11.89
N ALA A 100 -3.42 -10.07 12.00
CA ALA A 100 -3.21 -10.95 10.85
C ALA A 100 -4.38 -10.96 9.86
N ARG A 101 -5.64 -10.91 10.35
CA ARG A 101 -6.81 -10.93 9.46
C ARG A 101 -6.91 -9.66 8.61
N ALA A 102 -6.57 -8.51 9.19
CA ALA A 102 -6.55 -7.24 8.48
C ALA A 102 -5.44 -7.23 7.42
N ALA A 103 -4.22 -7.65 7.80
CA ALA A 103 -3.08 -7.76 6.88
C ALA A 103 -3.37 -8.70 5.71
N ILE A 104 -3.85 -9.93 5.97
CA ILE A 104 -4.22 -10.89 4.90
C ILE A 104 -5.31 -10.32 3.99
N THR A 105 -6.26 -9.56 4.52
CA THR A 105 -7.29 -8.91 3.71
C THR A 105 -6.69 -7.85 2.79
N GLU A 106 -5.76 -7.04 3.29
CA GLU A 106 -5.04 -6.04 2.50
C GLU A 106 -4.18 -6.67 1.39
N GLU A 107 -3.47 -7.76 1.70
CA GLU A 107 -2.71 -8.54 0.71
C GLU A 107 -3.62 -9.09 -0.38
N ALA A 108 -4.77 -9.68 0.00
CA ALA A 108 -5.74 -10.19 -0.95
C ALA A 108 -6.31 -9.10 -1.87
N ILE A 109 -6.58 -7.90 -1.32
CA ILE A 109 -7.01 -6.74 -2.10
C ILE A 109 -5.91 -6.33 -3.07
N SER A 110 -4.66 -6.24 -2.63
CA SER A 110 -3.51 -5.87 -3.46
C SER A 110 -3.33 -6.82 -4.64
N LEU A 111 -3.43 -8.14 -4.39
CA LEU A 111 -3.35 -9.17 -5.43
C LEU A 111 -4.57 -9.15 -6.37
N MET A 112 -5.79 -8.95 -5.84
CA MET A 112 -7.01 -8.84 -6.64
C MET A 112 -6.93 -7.64 -7.60
N VAL A 113 -6.52 -6.49 -7.05
CA VAL A 113 -6.34 -5.23 -7.79
C VAL A 113 -5.23 -5.38 -8.84
N PHE A 114 -4.12 -6.05 -8.51
CA PHE A 114 -3.05 -6.43 -9.45
C PHE A 114 -3.57 -7.19 -10.66
N ASN A 115 -4.30 -8.27 -10.42
CA ASN A 115 -4.87 -9.10 -11.47
C ASN A 115 -5.93 -8.36 -12.30
N TYR A 116 -6.71 -7.48 -11.67
CA TYR A 116 -7.67 -6.61 -12.36
C TYR A 116 -6.95 -5.65 -13.34
N ALA A 117 -5.87 -5.02 -12.91
CA ALA A 117 -5.14 -4.04 -13.73
C ALA A 117 -4.27 -4.68 -14.80
N LYS A 118 -3.69 -5.87 -14.56
CA LYS A 118 -2.94 -6.63 -15.59
C LYS A 118 -3.77 -6.85 -16.85
N LYS A 119 -5.09 -7.10 -16.69
CA LYS A 119 -6.06 -7.25 -17.78
C LYS A 119 -6.44 -5.94 -18.49
N ARG A 120 -6.06 -4.79 -17.92
CA ARG A 120 -6.40 -3.43 -18.38
C ARG A 120 -5.16 -2.57 -18.64
N ASN A 121 -4.06 -3.17 -19.09
CA ASN A 121 -2.80 -2.46 -19.37
C ASN A 121 -2.32 -1.60 -18.18
N LEU A 122 -2.38 -2.14 -16.96
CA LEU A 122 -1.96 -1.48 -15.72
C LEU A 122 -2.64 -0.13 -15.46
N LEU A 123 -3.91 0.02 -15.89
CA LEU A 123 -4.70 1.25 -15.75
C LEU A 123 -4.03 2.48 -16.38
N THR A 124 -3.28 2.29 -17.47
CA THR A 124 -2.50 3.39 -18.10
C THR A 124 -3.41 4.46 -18.71
N LYS A 125 -4.62 4.09 -19.13
CA LYS A 125 -5.62 5.00 -19.75
C LYS A 125 -6.91 5.12 -18.94
N ASP A 126 -6.98 4.40 -17.83
CA ASP A 126 -8.19 4.33 -17.02
C ASP A 126 -8.14 5.43 -15.97
N ASN A 127 -9.19 6.24 -15.93
CA ASN A 127 -9.39 7.27 -14.91
C ASN A 127 -10.40 6.81 -13.84
N SER A 128 -10.79 5.53 -13.86
CA SER A 128 -11.78 4.95 -12.97
C SER A 128 -11.53 3.47 -12.77
N VAL A 129 -12.05 2.93 -11.67
CA VAL A 129 -12.05 1.52 -11.31
C VAL A 129 -13.48 0.99 -11.32
N ASP A 130 -13.69 -0.23 -11.82
CA ASP A 130 -15.03 -0.81 -11.95
C ASP A 130 -15.77 -0.83 -10.60
N SER A 131 -17.00 -0.31 -10.57
CA SER A 131 -17.82 -0.24 -9.35
C SER A 131 -18.07 -1.60 -8.69
N GLU A 132 -18.04 -2.69 -9.47
CA GLU A 132 -18.14 -4.06 -8.96
C GLU A 132 -16.91 -4.44 -8.12
N LEU A 133 -15.70 -4.18 -8.63
CA LEU A 133 -14.45 -4.38 -7.87
C LEU A 133 -14.45 -3.54 -6.59
N LEU A 134 -14.83 -2.26 -6.69
CA LEU A 134 -14.95 -1.39 -5.52
C LEU A 134 -16.00 -1.91 -4.52
N GLY A 135 -17.08 -2.54 -5.00
CA GLY A 135 -18.06 -3.24 -4.17
C GLY A 135 -17.43 -4.38 -3.38
N PHE A 136 -16.70 -5.28 -4.04
CA PHE A 136 -16.01 -6.38 -3.37
C PHE A 136 -14.99 -5.89 -2.32
N ILE A 137 -14.22 -4.85 -2.64
CA ILE A 137 -13.28 -4.25 -1.67
C ILE A 137 -14.04 -3.73 -0.44
N LYS A 138 -15.19 -3.07 -0.62
CA LYS A 138 -16.04 -2.62 0.49
C LYS A 138 -16.54 -3.77 1.36
N ASP A 139 -16.93 -4.89 0.76
CA ASP A 139 -17.40 -6.06 1.51
C ASP A 139 -16.26 -6.71 2.31
N PHE A 140 -15.09 -6.90 1.69
CA PHE A 140 -13.90 -7.46 2.33
C PHE A 140 -13.43 -6.61 3.51
N THR A 141 -13.58 -5.30 3.40
CA THR A 141 -13.13 -4.34 4.41
C THR A 141 -14.17 -3.93 5.43
N SER A 142 -15.40 -4.43 5.29
CA SER A 142 -16.50 -4.15 6.22
C SER A 142 -16.21 -4.46 7.70
N PRO A 143 -15.37 -5.45 8.07
CA PRO A 143 -15.07 -5.73 9.47
C PRO A 143 -14.05 -4.78 10.12
N PHE A 144 -13.40 -3.91 9.34
CA PHE A 144 -12.27 -3.07 9.80
C PHE A 144 -12.66 -1.60 9.79
N GLU A 145 -11.89 -0.76 10.49
CA GLU A 145 -12.11 0.69 10.59
C GLU A 145 -12.14 1.39 9.21
N VAL A 146 -11.42 0.84 8.22
CA VAL A 146 -11.41 1.34 6.83
C VAL A 146 -12.77 1.19 6.13
N CYS A 147 -13.73 0.48 6.73
CA CYS A 147 -15.12 0.49 6.28
C CYS A 147 -15.72 1.91 6.22
N LYS A 148 -15.16 2.88 6.96
CA LYS A 148 -15.55 4.29 6.89
C LYS A 148 -15.16 4.98 5.57
N ARG A 149 -14.22 4.42 4.80
CA ARG A 149 -13.77 4.99 3.51
C ARG A 149 -14.74 4.68 2.39
N THR A 150 -14.99 5.65 1.53
CA THR A 150 -15.94 5.49 0.42
C THR A 150 -15.32 4.71 -0.74
N LYS A 151 -16.14 4.36 -1.74
CA LYS A 151 -15.62 3.72 -2.97
C LYS A 151 -14.69 4.67 -3.72
N GLU A 152 -14.98 5.96 -3.69
CA GLU A 152 -14.18 7.02 -4.30
C GLU A 152 -12.80 7.11 -3.62
N ASN A 153 -12.72 7.02 -2.28
CA ASN A 153 -11.42 6.98 -1.61
C ASN A 153 -10.59 5.75 -2.04
N TRP A 154 -11.22 4.60 -2.21
CA TRP A 154 -10.54 3.39 -2.71
C TRP A 154 -10.09 3.53 -4.16
N GLU A 155 -10.93 4.12 -5.02
CA GLU A 155 -10.58 4.41 -6.41
C GLU A 155 -9.37 5.36 -6.49
N GLU A 156 -9.37 6.45 -5.73
CA GLU A 156 -8.23 7.38 -5.61
C GLU A 156 -6.95 6.65 -5.20
N ALA A 157 -7.03 5.79 -4.17
CA ALA A 157 -5.87 5.05 -3.67
C ALA A 157 -5.33 4.05 -4.71
N ILE A 158 -6.21 3.35 -5.43
CA ILE A 158 -5.83 2.39 -6.46
C ILE A 158 -5.17 3.12 -7.64
N LEU A 159 -5.77 4.20 -8.14
CA LEU A 159 -5.25 4.95 -9.28
C LEU A 159 -3.89 5.60 -8.97
N LEU A 160 -3.74 6.17 -7.77
CA LEU A 160 -2.44 6.68 -7.31
C LEU A 160 -1.41 5.55 -7.21
N GLY A 161 -1.78 4.42 -6.61
CA GLY A 161 -0.90 3.27 -6.43
C GLY A 161 -0.37 2.74 -7.76
N TYR A 162 -1.23 2.66 -8.79
CA TYR A 162 -0.80 2.26 -10.13
C TYR A 162 0.05 3.28 -10.84
N SER A 163 -0.20 4.57 -10.65
CA SER A 163 0.68 5.61 -11.18
C SER A 163 2.11 5.43 -10.65
N LEU A 164 2.25 5.18 -9.35
CA LEU A 164 3.54 4.93 -8.70
C LEU A 164 4.16 3.59 -9.12
N PHE A 165 3.37 2.52 -9.13
CA PHE A 165 3.80 1.19 -9.57
C PHE A 165 4.36 1.23 -10.99
N ARG A 166 3.68 1.89 -11.94
CA ARG A 166 4.17 2.02 -13.32
C ARG A 166 5.51 2.76 -13.39
N ASN A 167 5.72 3.78 -12.55
CA ASN A 167 7.01 4.45 -12.49
C ASN A 167 8.11 3.52 -11.95
N LEU A 168 7.84 2.79 -10.86
CA LEU A 168 8.78 1.81 -10.31
C LEU A 168 9.16 0.74 -11.35
N VAL A 169 8.19 0.21 -12.08
CA VAL A 169 8.42 -0.73 -13.19
C VAL A 169 9.27 -0.09 -14.28
N LYS A 170 8.92 1.13 -14.72
CA LYS A 170 9.62 1.84 -15.80
C LYS A 170 11.09 2.11 -15.48
N TYR A 171 11.39 2.48 -14.24
CA TYR A 171 12.73 2.86 -13.80
C TYR A 171 13.46 1.75 -13.05
N ASN A 172 12.87 0.56 -12.97
CA ASN A 172 13.43 -0.60 -12.28
C ASN A 172 13.80 -0.30 -10.82
N GLY A 173 12.95 0.43 -10.12
CA GLY A 173 13.21 0.97 -8.78
C GLY A 173 12.99 2.49 -8.73
N GLY A 174 13.36 3.08 -7.60
CA GLY A 174 13.19 4.51 -7.32
C GLY A 174 12.74 4.77 -5.89
N SER A 175 12.59 6.06 -5.56
CA SER A 175 12.04 6.50 -4.28
C SER A 175 10.63 7.04 -4.47
N VAL A 176 9.74 6.78 -3.51
CA VAL A 176 8.41 7.39 -3.47
C VAL A 176 8.25 8.14 -2.17
N HIS A 177 7.98 9.45 -2.28
CA HIS A 177 7.63 10.30 -1.15
C HIS A 177 6.11 10.36 -0.99
N PHE A 178 5.61 9.94 0.16
CA PHE A 178 4.20 9.93 0.52
C PHE A 178 3.89 11.06 1.49
N ASP A 179 2.79 11.77 1.22
CA ASP A 179 2.22 12.81 2.07
C ASP A 179 0.76 12.46 2.38
N MET A 180 0.50 12.05 3.62
CA MET A 180 -0.82 11.61 4.07
C MET A 180 -1.80 12.77 4.24
N LEU A 181 -1.32 14.00 4.49
CA LEU A 181 -2.18 15.17 4.66
C LEU A 181 -2.77 15.60 3.31
N ASN A 182 -1.94 15.57 2.27
CA ASN A 182 -2.34 15.90 0.90
C ASN A 182 -2.83 14.68 0.11
N LYS A 183 -2.70 13.47 0.66
CA LYS A 183 -3.02 12.18 0.01
C LYS A 183 -2.29 12.00 -1.32
N THR A 184 -1.01 12.36 -1.34
CA THR A 184 -0.18 12.31 -2.56
C THR A 184 1.00 11.37 -2.42
N GLY A 185 1.44 10.80 -3.54
CA GLY A 185 2.71 10.10 -3.67
C GLY A 185 3.50 10.69 -4.84
N THR A 186 4.77 11.04 -4.61
CA THR A 186 5.67 11.60 -5.63
C THR A 186 6.83 10.65 -5.87
N PHE A 187 6.91 10.13 -7.09
CA PHE A 187 8.01 9.27 -7.52
C PHE A 187 9.25 10.09 -7.88
N ARG A 188 10.44 9.54 -7.58
CA ARG A 188 11.75 10.01 -8.03
C ARG A 188 12.57 8.81 -8.52
N PRO A 189 13.16 8.86 -9.72
CA PRO A 189 14.10 7.82 -10.15
C PRO A 189 15.37 7.84 -9.28
N ASN A 190 16.01 6.68 -9.16
CA ASN A 190 17.34 6.54 -8.55
C ASN A 190 18.42 7.20 -9.42
#